data_AF-A0A535IHP5-F1
#
_entry.id   AF-A0A535IHP5-F1
#
_cell.length_a   1.000
_cell.length_b   1.000
_cell.length_c   1.000
_cell.angle_alpha   90.00
_cell.angle_beta   90.00
_cell.angle_gamma   90.00
#
_symmetry.space_group_name_H-M   'P 1'
#
loop_
_entity.id
_entity.type
_entity.pdbx_description
1 polymer ?
#
loop_
_entity_poly.entity_id
_entity_poly.type
_entity_poly.pdbx_seq_one_letter_code
_entity_poly.pdbx_strand_id
1 'polypeptide(L)'
;MNCASIWRPPRMSFSQAIVSAWRFPDVHPDGRAEILTDGILRARYRQSLSSPVLMEPGRVYELRIDLEATSNVFLTGHCIRLEVSSSNFPRFDRNSSTGGTIASEQERDFVQAINRVYHSQVYPSHLVLPVIERDR
;
A
#
# COMPACT_ATOMS: atom_id res chain seq x y z
N MET A 1 8.92 -16.21 26.28
CA MET A 1 9.53 -17.06 25.22
C MET A 1 9.95 -16.13 24.09
N ASN A 2 11.26 -15.94 23.93
CA ASN A 2 11.85 -15.11 22.89
C ASN A 2 11.71 -15.82 21.53
N CYS A 3 11.25 -15.10 20.51
CA CYS A 3 11.36 -15.55 19.13
C CYS A 3 12.23 -14.53 18.38
N ALA A 4 13.53 -14.80 18.37
CA ALA A 4 14.49 -14.15 17.51
C ALA A 4 14.61 -14.99 16.23
N SER A 5 14.28 -14.42 15.07
CA SER A 5 14.55 -15.04 13.78
C SER A 5 15.71 -14.32 13.09
N ILE A 6 16.81 -15.06 12.96
CA ILE A 6 17.99 -14.70 12.16
C ILE A 6 17.58 -14.80 10.69
N TRP A 7 17.70 -13.70 9.94
CA TRP A 7 17.56 -13.70 8.48
C TRP A 7 18.82 -13.11 7.84
N ARG A 8 19.43 -13.85 6.91
CA ARG A 8 20.52 -13.39 6.04
C ARG A 8 19.96 -13.10 4.64
N PRO A 9 20.10 -11.89 4.07
CA PRO A 9 19.68 -11.61 2.69
C PRO A 9 20.71 -12.12 1.67
N PRO A 10 20.29 -12.67 0.51
CA PRO A 10 21.04 -12.52 -0.73
C PRO A 10 20.89 -11.09 -1.27
N ARG A 11 21.87 -10.69 -2.07
CA ARG A 11 22.19 -9.32 -2.46
C ARG A 11 21.16 -8.69 -3.43
N MET A 12 21.11 -7.35 -3.37
CA MET A 12 20.40 -6.37 -4.22
C MET A 12 18.94 -6.08 -3.81
N SER A 13 18.80 -5.00 -3.02
CA SER A 13 17.53 -4.31 -2.78
C SER A 13 17.41 -3.20 -3.83
N PHE A 14 16.40 -3.25 -4.70
CA PHE A 14 15.96 -2.12 -5.49
C PHE A 14 14.66 -1.60 -4.84
N SER A 15 14.67 -0.42 -4.21
CA SER A 15 13.43 0.17 -3.67
C SER A 15 12.73 1.08 -4.68
N GLN A 16 12.39 0.50 -5.84
CA GLN A 16 11.56 1.16 -6.84
C GLN A 16 10.22 0.44 -7.03
N ALA A 17 9.53 0.18 -5.93
CA ALA A 17 8.11 -0.14 -5.98
C ALA A 17 7.49 0.27 -4.65
N ILE A 18 6.32 0.91 -4.69
CA ILE A 18 5.11 0.31 -4.13
C ILE A 18 3.96 0.74 -5.05
N VAL A 19 3.12 -0.21 -5.47
CA VAL A 19 1.76 0.02 -5.97
C VAL A 19 0.84 -0.37 -4.82
N SER A 20 0.69 0.49 -3.81
CA SER A 20 -0.01 0.02 -2.63
C SER A 20 -1.51 0.10 -2.82
N ALA A 21 -2.11 -1.07 -3.04
CA ALA A 21 -3.53 -1.26 -2.91
C ALA A 21 -3.84 -1.31 -1.43
N TRP A 22 -4.53 -0.27 -0.97
CA TRP A 22 -5.02 -0.20 0.39
C TRP A 22 -6.47 -0.53 0.35
N ARG A 23 -6.86 -1.71 0.83
CA ARG A 23 -8.28 -2.04 0.96
C ARG A 23 -8.71 -1.66 2.36
N PHE A 24 -9.86 -1.02 2.44
CA PHE A 24 -10.48 -0.66 3.71
C PHE A 24 -11.73 -1.51 3.92
N PRO A 25 -11.60 -2.79 4.34
CA PRO A 25 -12.77 -3.62 4.55
C PRO A 25 -13.44 -3.38 5.89
N ASP A 26 -14.76 -3.41 5.87
CA ASP A 26 -15.59 -3.67 7.04
C ASP A 26 -15.58 -5.17 7.33
N VAL A 27 -15.02 -5.56 8.46
CA VAL A 27 -14.98 -6.96 8.89
C VAL A 27 -16.17 -7.22 9.79
N HIS A 28 -17.10 -8.01 9.27
CA HIS A 28 -18.32 -8.43 9.95
C HIS A 28 -17.99 -9.45 11.06
N PRO A 29 -18.86 -9.60 12.07
CA PRO A 29 -18.65 -10.57 13.17
C PRO A 29 -18.53 -12.03 12.72
N ASP A 30 -19.08 -12.38 11.55
CA ASP A 30 -19.00 -13.70 10.93
C ASP A 30 -17.67 -13.95 10.17
N GLY A 31 -16.78 -12.95 10.14
CA GLY A 31 -15.49 -13.01 9.47
C GLY A 31 -15.49 -12.54 8.01
N ARG A 32 -16.66 -12.19 7.44
CA ARG A 32 -16.74 -11.59 6.11
C ARG A 32 -16.04 -10.23 6.09
N ALA A 33 -15.25 -9.96 5.05
CA ALA A 33 -14.56 -8.69 4.85
C ALA A 33 -15.08 -8.00 3.58
N GLU A 34 -15.85 -6.92 3.75
CA GLU A 34 -16.43 -6.16 2.63
C GLU A 34 -15.58 -4.95 2.32
N ILE A 35 -14.94 -4.91 1.14
CA ILE A 35 -14.12 -3.78 0.70
C ILE A 35 -14.99 -2.55 0.53
N LEU A 36 -14.75 -1.49 1.31
CA LEU A 36 -15.49 -0.24 1.20
C LEU A 36 -14.92 0.68 0.13
N THR A 37 -13.59 0.75 0.06
CA THR A 37 -12.86 1.52 -0.95
C THR A 37 -11.41 1.04 -1.02
N ASP A 38 -10.72 1.43 -2.10
CA ASP A 38 -9.31 1.18 -2.27
C ASP A 38 -8.61 2.21 -3.15
N GLY A 39 -7.38 2.54 -2.77
CA GLY A 39 -6.52 3.49 -3.46
C GLY A 39 -5.28 2.85 -4.04
N ILE A 40 -4.62 3.56 -4.96
CA ILE A 40 -3.32 3.20 -5.51
C ILE A 40 -2.46 4.46 -5.67
N LEU A 41 -1.16 4.31 -5.40
CA LEU A 41 -0.15 5.27 -5.83
C LEU A 41 1.01 4.51 -6.46
N ARG A 42 1.39 4.88 -7.68
CA ARG A 42 2.66 4.48 -8.24
C ARG A 42 3.74 5.42 -7.73
N ALA A 43 4.70 4.90 -6.97
CA ALA A 43 5.64 5.74 -6.21
C ALA A 43 6.51 6.71 -7.04
N ARG A 44 6.64 6.50 -8.36
CA ARG A 44 7.27 7.49 -9.25
C ARG A 44 6.49 8.81 -9.33
N TYR A 45 5.18 8.76 -9.08
CA TYR A 45 4.28 9.92 -9.06
C TYR A 45 3.99 10.44 -7.65
N ARG A 46 4.78 10.05 -6.64
CA ARG A 46 4.56 10.43 -5.23
C ARG A 46 4.52 11.93 -4.96
N GLN A 47 5.11 12.74 -5.85
CA GLN A 47 5.18 14.20 -5.73
C GLN A 47 4.32 14.90 -6.80
N SER A 48 4.17 14.30 -7.98
CA SER A 48 3.42 14.87 -9.09
C SER A 48 3.03 13.77 -10.07
N LEU A 49 1.80 13.85 -10.60
CA LEU A 49 1.33 12.98 -11.69
C LEU A 49 1.96 13.36 -13.05
N SER A 50 2.43 14.59 -13.21
CA SER A 50 3.02 15.09 -14.47
C SER A 50 4.54 15.01 -14.51
N SER A 51 5.20 14.89 -13.35
CA SER A 51 6.66 14.89 -13.24
C SER A 51 7.13 13.68 -12.43
N PRO A 52 7.30 12.50 -13.07
CA PRO A 52 7.74 11.31 -12.38
C PRO A 52 9.19 11.44 -11.90
N VAL A 53 9.43 11.00 -10.66
CA VAL A 53 10.78 10.94 -10.06
C VAL A 53 10.99 9.54 -9.51
N LEU A 54 12.12 8.90 -9.84
CA LEU A 54 12.43 7.58 -9.30
C LEU A 54 12.71 7.62 -7.79
N MET A 55 12.64 6.45 -7.16
CA MET A 55 13.03 6.26 -5.76
C MET A 55 14.46 5.73 -5.69
N GLU A 56 15.17 6.15 -4.66
CA GLU A 56 16.48 5.63 -4.30
C GLU A 56 16.35 4.34 -3.48
N PRO A 57 16.99 3.23 -3.90
CA PRO A 57 17.04 1.97 -3.15
C PRO A 57 17.41 2.11 -1.67
N GLY A 58 16.58 1.56 -0.78
CA GLY A 58 16.82 1.49 0.66
C GLY A 58 16.43 2.76 1.43
N ARG A 59 16.10 3.85 0.74
CA ARG A 59 15.61 5.08 1.39
C ARG A 59 14.13 4.94 1.75
N VAL A 60 13.77 5.41 2.94
CA VAL A 60 12.38 5.46 3.42
C VAL A 60 11.71 6.71 2.87
N TYR A 61 10.48 6.57 2.37
CA TYR A 61 9.67 7.66 1.84
C TYR A 61 8.29 7.66 2.49
N GLU A 62 7.78 8.84 2.83
CA GLU A 62 6.35 9.03 3.10
C GLU A 62 5.59 9.03 1.77
N LEU A 63 4.52 8.24 1.70
CA LEU A 63 3.63 8.17 0.55
C LEU A 63 2.22 8.52 1.00
N ARG A 64 1.57 9.42 0.26
CA ARG A 64 0.17 9.81 0.49
C ARG A 64 -0.71 9.18 -0.56
N ILE A 65 -1.67 8.38 -0.11
CA ILE A 65 -2.46 7.53 -0.98
C ILE A 65 -3.91 7.90 -0.74
N ASP A 66 -4.53 8.43 -1.79
CA ASP A 66 -5.95 8.72 -1.77
C ASP A 66 -6.72 7.40 -1.91
N LEU A 67 -7.60 7.13 -0.95
CA LEU A 67 -8.44 5.94 -0.94
C LEU A 67 -9.80 6.19 -1.56
N GLU A 68 -10.02 7.35 -2.18
CA GLU A 68 -11.33 7.81 -2.63
C GLU A 68 -12.33 7.93 -1.46
N ALA A 69 -13.59 8.24 -1.77
CA ALA A 69 -14.61 8.47 -0.77
C ALA A 69 -15.41 7.20 -0.47
N THR A 70 -15.79 7.01 0.79
CA THR A 70 -16.79 6.03 1.21
C THR A 70 -17.64 6.61 2.33
N SER A 71 -18.82 6.03 2.56
CA SER A 71 -19.71 6.38 3.66
C SER A 71 -20.20 5.08 4.28
N ASN A 72 -19.61 4.69 5.41
CA ASN A 72 -19.97 3.46 6.12
C ASN A 72 -20.15 3.74 7.62
N VAL A 73 -21.06 3.01 8.24
CA VAL A 73 -21.19 2.95 9.70
C VAL A 73 -20.70 1.58 10.14
N PHE A 74 -19.58 1.55 10.86
CA PHE A 74 -19.09 0.34 11.49
C PHE A 74 -19.94 0.01 12.71
N LEU A 75 -20.77 -1.02 12.60
CA LEU A 75 -21.67 -1.43 13.68
C LEU A 75 -20.89 -2.06 14.84
N THR A 76 -21.56 -2.23 15.98
CA THR A 76 -20.96 -2.95 17.12
C THR A 76 -20.58 -4.37 16.71
N GLY A 77 -19.35 -4.78 17.04
CA GLY A 77 -18.79 -6.08 16.66
C GLY A 77 -18.09 -6.09 15.30
N HIS A 78 -18.22 -5.03 14.51
CA HIS A 78 -17.45 -4.86 13.28
C HIS A 78 -16.04 -4.35 13.59
N CYS A 79 -15.10 -4.66 12.72
CA CYS A 79 -13.72 -4.19 12.82
C CYS A 79 -13.31 -3.41 11.57
N ILE A 80 -12.68 -2.27 11.81
CA ILE A 80 -11.95 -1.54 10.79
C ILE A 80 -10.67 -2.30 10.45
N ARG A 81 -10.45 -2.62 9.18
CA ARG A 81 -9.22 -3.24 8.70
C ARG A 81 -8.61 -2.44 7.56
N LEU A 82 -7.29 -2.53 7.46
CA LEU A 82 -6.50 -1.94 6.40
C LEU A 82 -5.59 -3.01 5.81
N GLU A 83 -5.75 -3.31 4.52
CA GLU A 83 -4.90 -4.27 3.81
C GLU A 83 -3.91 -3.53 2.94
N VAL A 84 -2.61 -3.78 3.09
CA VAL A 84 -1.57 -3.10 2.31
C VAL A 84 -0.89 -4.10 1.39
N SER A 85 -0.99 -3.89 0.09
CA SER A 85 -0.32 -4.71 -0.93
C SER A 85 0.68 -3.89 -1.74
N SER A 86 1.30 -4.48 -2.76
CA SER A 86 2.01 -3.77 -3.83
C SER A 86 1.40 -4.06 -5.23
N SER A 87 0.17 -4.57 -5.29
CA SER A 87 -0.59 -4.86 -6.51
C SER A 87 -2.10 -4.93 -6.24
N ASN A 88 -2.92 -4.59 -7.25
CA ASN A 88 -4.35 -4.90 -7.30
C ASN A 88 -4.77 -5.12 -8.76
N PHE A 89 -4.33 -6.24 -9.31
CA PHE A 89 -4.66 -6.66 -10.66
C PHE A 89 -6.02 -7.39 -10.67
N PRO A 90 -6.89 -7.19 -11.68
CA PRO A 90 -6.69 -6.39 -12.89
C PRO A 90 -7.17 -4.93 -12.79
N ARG A 91 -7.61 -4.46 -11.61
CA ARG A 91 -8.08 -3.07 -11.43
C ARG A 91 -7.01 -2.06 -11.88
N PHE A 92 -5.74 -2.34 -11.58
CA PHE A 92 -4.60 -1.57 -12.04
C PHE A 92 -3.56 -2.45 -12.74
N ASP A 93 -2.80 -1.85 -13.66
CA ASP A 93 -1.67 -2.49 -14.30
C ASP A 93 -0.56 -2.78 -13.27
N ARG A 94 0.11 -3.93 -13.46
CA ARG A 94 1.21 -4.36 -12.59
C ARG A 94 2.40 -3.41 -12.78
N ASN A 95 3.04 -3.00 -11.69
CA ASN A 95 4.32 -2.29 -11.76
C ASN A 95 5.45 -3.30 -12.05
N SER A 96 6.20 -3.07 -13.13
CA SER A 96 7.36 -3.88 -13.51
C SER A 96 8.52 -3.81 -12.51
N SER A 97 8.54 -2.76 -11.67
CA SER A 97 9.58 -2.50 -10.66
C SER A 97 10.98 -2.26 -11.24
N THR A 98 11.08 -1.92 -12.53
CA THR A 98 12.33 -1.59 -13.23
C THR A 98 12.67 -0.10 -13.22
N GLY A 99 11.66 0.75 -13.02
CA GLY A 99 11.74 2.20 -13.25
C GLY A 99 11.49 2.62 -14.71
N GLY A 100 11.43 1.67 -15.64
CA GLY A 100 11.20 1.91 -17.07
C GLY A 100 9.75 2.24 -17.43
N THR A 101 9.47 2.27 -18.73
CA THR A 101 8.12 2.52 -19.26
C THR A 101 7.32 1.22 -19.25
N ILE A 102 6.47 1.05 -18.23
CA ILE A 102 5.72 -0.19 -17.94
C ILE A 102 4.95 -0.70 -19.17
N ALA A 103 4.30 0.19 -19.92
CA ALA A 103 3.48 -0.19 -21.07
C ALA A 103 4.28 -0.80 -22.24
N SER A 104 5.60 -0.56 -22.30
CA SER A 104 6.49 -1.12 -23.34
C SER A 104 7.29 -2.33 -22.86
N GLU A 105 7.22 -2.68 -21.59
CA GLU A 105 7.97 -3.79 -21.00
C GLU A 105 7.20 -5.10 -21.14
N GLN A 106 7.95 -6.19 -21.30
CA GLN A 106 7.38 -7.53 -21.34
C GLN A 106 7.52 -8.18 -19.96
N GLU A 107 6.72 -9.21 -19.68
CA GLU A 107 6.72 -9.86 -18.36
C GLU A 107 8.09 -10.40 -17.94
N ARG A 108 8.91 -10.82 -18.89
CA ARG A 108 10.31 -11.25 -18.63
C ARG A 108 11.22 -10.13 -18.12
N ASP A 109 10.86 -8.87 -18.35
CA ASP A 109 11.63 -7.70 -17.94
C ASP A 109 11.27 -7.29 -16.50
N PHE A 110 10.19 -7.84 -15.93
CA PHE A 110 9.72 -7.48 -14.61
C PHE A 110 10.69 -8.00 -13.54
N VAL A 111 10.94 -7.16 -12.54
CA VAL A 111 11.83 -7.49 -11.43
C VAL A 111 11.00 -7.60 -10.15
N GLN A 112 11.32 -8.60 -9.32
CA GLN A 112 10.71 -8.71 -8.00
C GLN A 112 11.23 -7.60 -7.08
N ALA A 113 10.31 -6.85 -6.47
CA ALA A 113 10.63 -5.88 -5.44
C ALA A 113 10.38 -6.44 -4.04
N ILE A 114 11.30 -6.14 -3.11
CA ILE A 114 11.09 -6.36 -1.67
C ILE A 114 10.60 -5.05 -1.05
N ASN A 115 9.30 -4.98 -0.80
CA ASN A 115 8.65 -3.81 -0.22
C ASN A 115 8.56 -3.93 1.30
N ARG A 116 8.69 -2.81 2.01
CA ARG A 116 8.54 -2.75 3.46
C ARG A 116 7.72 -1.54 3.86
N VAL A 117 6.71 -1.77 4.68
CA VAL A 117 5.95 -0.71 5.37
C VAL A 117 6.59 -0.51 6.73
N TYR A 118 6.99 0.74 7.02
CA TYR A 118 7.52 1.12 8.32
C TYR A 118 6.38 1.72 9.14
N HIS A 119 6.17 1.22 10.36
CA HIS A 119 5.21 1.77 11.31
C HIS A 119 5.85 1.79 12.70
N SER A 120 6.20 2.97 13.16
CA SER A 120 6.82 3.22 14.47
C SER A 120 6.61 4.67 14.89
N GLN A 121 7.10 5.07 16.06
CA GLN A 121 7.07 6.48 16.47
C GLN A 121 7.86 7.39 15.51
N VAL A 122 8.96 6.89 14.93
CA VAL A 122 9.79 7.64 13.96
C VAL A 122 9.16 7.64 12.57
N TYR A 123 8.45 6.56 12.21
CA TYR A 123 7.75 6.42 10.94
C TYR A 123 6.26 6.14 11.20
N PRO A 124 5.46 7.17 11.56
CA PRO A 124 4.09 6.99 12.03
C PRO A 124 3.11 6.81 10.87
N SER A 125 3.28 5.75 10.06
CA SER A 125 2.32 5.41 9.00
C SER A 125 0.93 5.21 9.60
N HIS A 126 -0.10 5.84 9.03
CA HIS A 126 -1.45 5.81 9.58
C HIS A 126 -2.50 5.91 8.49
N LEU A 127 -3.74 5.57 8.86
CA LEU A 127 -4.94 5.79 8.06
C LEU A 127 -5.69 6.99 8.63
N VAL A 128 -6.01 7.96 7.78
CA VAL A 128 -6.83 9.12 8.16
C VAL A 128 -8.28 8.81 7.83
N LEU A 129 -9.13 8.79 8.85
CA LEU A 129 -10.57 8.55 8.70
C LEU A 129 -11.36 9.82 9.01
N PRO A 130 -12.26 10.28 8.13
CA PRO A 130 -13.17 11.39 8.41
C PRO A 130 -14.31 10.89 9.32
N VAL A 131 -14.03 10.75 10.61
CA VAL A 131 -15.01 10.30 11.60
C VAL A 131 -16.12 11.35 11.73
N ILE A 132 -17.36 10.94 11.49
CA ILE A 132 -18.54 11.77 11.68
C ILE A 132 -19.20 11.37 12.98
N GLU A 133 -19.07 12.23 13.99
CA GLU A 133 -19.83 12.11 15.23
C GLU A 133 -21.26 12.61 14.99
N ARG A 134 -22.23 11.85 15.47
CA ARG A 134 -23.63 12.27 15.51
C ARG A 134 -24.10 12.19 16.94
N ASP A 135 -24.61 13.31 17.44
CA ASP A 135 -25.34 13.32 18.71
C ASP A 135 -26.55 12.38 18.58
N ARG A 136 -26.73 11.52 19.58
CA ARG A 136 -27.89 10.61 19.66
C ARG A 136 -29.09 11.31 20.27
#